data_AF-A0A8H5ML91-F1
#
_entry.id   AF-A0A8H5ML91-F1
#
_cell.length_a   1.000
_cell.length_b   1.000
_cell.length_c   1.000
_cell.angle_alpha   90.00
_cell.angle_beta   90.00
_cell.angle_gamma   90.00
#
_symmetry.space_group_name_H-M   'P 1'
#
loop_
_entity.id
_entity.type
_entity.pdbx_description
1 polymer ?
#
loop_
_entity_poly.entity_id
_entity_poly.type
_entity_poly.pdbx_seq_one_letter_code
_entity_poly.pdbx_strand_id
1 'polypeptide(L)'
;MSAALFRSRAAVSGARIASSARPAIPRSQLVQRRNASSSSSAGDGAALKLALYGTVGAAALYGSYLYATDTRAFFHRWVVPPFIRWAFPDAEDAHHAGTVALKMTYEFNLHPRERDTTLDSPELAVNVFGTQVSNPIGISAGLDKDAEIPDVLFELGAGVVEVGGCTPLPQEGNPKPRVFRVRSLDGMVNRYGLNSRGADDMAIRLRDRLRRFARSLGVTEKDVLNGEANVPPGSLRKG
;
A
#
# COMPACT_ATOMS: atom_id res chain seq x y z
N MET A 1 -41.32 43.28 -59.08
CA MET A 1 -42.80 43.46 -59.12
C MET A 1 -43.30 43.21 -57.69
N SER A 2 -43.61 44.29 -56.95
CA SER A 2 -44.98 44.74 -56.58
C SER A 2 -45.68 43.79 -55.61
N ALA A 3 -46.34 44.18 -54.52
CA ALA A 3 -46.72 45.45 -53.88
C ALA A 3 -47.15 45.07 -52.44
N ALA A 4 -46.73 45.72 -51.36
CA ALA A 4 -47.32 46.90 -50.72
C ALA A 4 -48.81 46.77 -50.26
N LEU A 5 -49.04 47.26 -49.02
CA LEU A 5 -50.27 47.83 -48.43
C LEU A 5 -51.20 46.86 -47.66
N PHE A 6 -51.87 47.21 -46.56
CA PHE A 6 -51.83 48.29 -45.53
C PHE A 6 -53.07 48.06 -44.61
N ARG A 7 -53.12 48.76 -43.44
CA ARG A 7 -54.33 49.09 -42.64
C ARG A 7 -55.01 47.93 -41.87
N SER A 8 -55.67 48.08 -40.71
CA SER A 8 -55.93 49.19 -39.77
C SER A 8 -56.97 48.74 -38.73
N ARG A 9 -56.81 49.15 -37.46
CA ARG A 9 -57.83 49.48 -36.41
C ARG A 9 -58.70 48.33 -35.84
N ALA A 10 -58.68 48.09 -34.51
CA ALA A 10 -59.44 48.74 -33.42
C ALA A 10 -60.95 48.40 -33.46
N ALA A 11 -61.73 48.14 -32.41
CA ALA A 11 -61.61 48.07 -30.95
C ALA A 11 -62.93 47.40 -30.43
N VAL A 12 -63.21 47.53 -29.11
CA VAL A 12 -64.52 47.36 -28.41
C VAL A 12 -64.79 45.92 -27.93
N SER A 13 -65.38 45.62 -26.76
CA SER A 13 -65.61 46.23 -25.44
C SER A 13 -66.34 45.17 -24.60
N GLY A 14 -66.13 45.15 -23.29
CA GLY A 14 -67.16 44.78 -22.31
C GLY A 14 -67.25 43.30 -21.88
N ALA A 15 -66.97 43.05 -20.60
CA ALA A 15 -67.95 42.56 -19.61
C ALA A 15 -67.23 42.23 -18.29
N ARG A 16 -67.75 42.78 -17.18
CA ARG A 16 -67.34 42.45 -15.81
C ARG A 16 -68.02 41.14 -15.39
N ILE A 17 -67.28 40.24 -14.77
CA ILE A 17 -67.82 39.13 -13.98
C ILE A 17 -67.15 39.17 -12.61
N ALA A 18 -67.96 39.34 -11.57
CA ALA A 18 -67.56 39.23 -10.17
C ALA A 18 -67.46 37.75 -9.79
N SER A 19 -66.43 37.35 -9.02
CA SER A 19 -66.34 36.01 -8.44
C SER A 19 -65.66 36.04 -7.07
N SER A 20 -66.51 35.81 -6.06
CA SER A 20 -66.32 35.26 -4.71
C SER A 20 -64.93 35.27 -4.05
N ALA A 21 -64.90 35.91 -2.88
CA ALA A 21 -63.84 35.82 -1.88
C ALA A 21 -63.72 34.39 -1.31
N ARG A 22 -62.49 33.88 -1.22
CA ARG A 22 -62.16 32.62 -0.52
C ARG A 22 -62.06 32.86 1.01
N PRO A 23 -62.54 31.94 1.86
CA PRO A 23 -62.41 32.07 3.31
C PRO A 23 -60.96 31.81 3.77
N ALA A 24 -60.50 32.59 4.74
CA ALA A 24 -59.17 32.50 5.33
C ALA A 24 -59.08 31.38 6.37
N ILE A 25 -58.06 30.53 6.26
CA ILE A 25 -57.76 29.45 7.22
C ILE A 25 -57.16 30.09 8.49
N PRO A 26 -57.60 29.71 9.71
CA PRO A 26 -57.04 30.25 10.94
C PRO A 26 -55.59 29.81 11.14
N ARG A 27 -54.69 30.77 11.40
CA ARG A 27 -53.27 30.54 11.74
C ARG A 27 -53.19 29.71 13.03
N SER A 28 -52.77 28.46 12.91
CA SER A 28 -52.33 27.65 14.04
C SER A 28 -51.19 28.37 14.76
N GLN A 29 -51.35 28.63 16.06
CA GLN A 29 -50.28 29.18 16.89
C GLN A 29 -49.10 28.19 16.89
N LEU A 30 -47.98 28.62 16.33
CA LEU A 30 -46.72 27.88 16.39
C LEU A 30 -46.29 27.79 17.86
N VAL A 31 -46.44 26.60 18.45
CA VAL A 31 -45.83 26.29 19.74
C VAL A 31 -44.32 26.40 19.56
N GLN A 32 -43.75 27.45 20.14
CA GLN A 32 -42.32 27.72 20.10
C GLN A 32 -41.60 26.66 20.94
N ARG A 33 -41.11 25.59 20.30
CA ARG A 33 -40.19 24.64 20.92
C ARG A 33 -38.91 25.41 21.31
N ARG A 34 -38.74 25.67 22.61
CA ARG A 34 -37.48 26.19 23.14
C ARG A 34 -36.46 25.04 23.10
N ASN A 35 -35.57 25.07 22.12
CA ASN A 35 -34.39 24.22 22.13
C ASN A 35 -33.45 24.76 23.21
N ALA A 36 -33.30 24.03 24.32
CA ALA A 36 -32.28 24.32 25.31
C ALA A 36 -30.90 24.07 24.67
N SER A 37 -30.27 25.13 24.18
CA SER A 37 -28.87 25.08 23.76
C SER A 37 -28.03 25.41 24.98
N SER A 38 -27.49 24.40 25.64
CA SER A 38 -26.41 24.61 26.60
C SER A 38 -25.17 25.02 25.79
N SER A 39 -24.92 26.33 25.64
CA SER A 39 -23.62 26.81 25.20
C SER A 39 -22.66 26.64 26.38
N SER A 40 -21.99 25.50 26.45
CA SER A 40 -20.79 25.40 27.28
C SER A 40 -19.74 26.29 26.61
N SER A 41 -19.38 27.40 27.26
CA SER A 41 -18.13 28.08 26.96
C SER A 41 -17.01 27.13 27.35
N ALA A 42 -16.59 26.28 26.42
CA ALA A 42 -15.31 25.59 26.55
C ALA A 42 -14.26 26.69 26.64
N GLY A 43 -13.81 27.01 27.86
CA GLY A 43 -12.87 28.12 28.07
C GLY A 43 -11.63 27.91 27.20
N ASP A 44 -11.02 29.00 26.73
CA ASP A 44 -9.88 28.97 25.79
C ASP A 44 -8.76 27.99 26.21
N GLY A 45 -8.58 27.77 27.51
CA GLY A 45 -7.65 26.79 28.06
C GLY A 45 -8.02 25.31 27.83
N ALA A 46 -9.30 24.96 27.67
CA ALA A 46 -9.74 23.60 27.36
C ALA A 46 -9.45 23.23 25.89
N ALA A 47 -9.69 24.17 24.97
CA ALA A 47 -9.34 24.01 23.56
C ALA A 47 -7.82 23.91 23.37
N LEU A 48 -7.05 24.75 24.05
CA LEU A 48 -5.58 24.70 24.02
C LEU A 48 -5.03 23.37 24.59
N LYS A 49 -5.60 22.87 25.69
CA LYS A 49 -5.23 21.56 26.26
C LYS A 49 -5.54 20.42 25.31
N LEU A 50 -6.71 20.42 24.67
CA LEU A 50 -7.08 19.41 23.69
C LEU A 50 -6.13 19.42 22.48
N ALA A 51 -5.80 20.61 21.96
CA ALA A 51 -4.84 20.76 20.87
C ALA A 51 -3.44 20.27 21.28
N LEU A 52 -2.98 20.62 22.48
CA LEU A 52 -1.69 20.17 23.00
C LEU A 52 -1.63 18.65 23.16
N TYR A 53 -2.63 18.04 23.83
CA TYR A 53 -2.69 16.59 24.01
C TYR A 53 -2.87 15.85 22.68
N GLY A 54 -3.68 16.39 21.77
CA GLY A 54 -3.83 15.84 20.43
C GLY A 54 -2.52 15.85 19.66
N THR A 55 -1.76 16.94 19.74
CA THR A 55 -0.45 17.07 19.08
C THR A 55 0.58 16.13 19.67
N VAL A 56 0.69 16.08 21.01
CA VAL A 56 1.60 15.16 21.70
C VAL A 56 1.24 13.71 21.41
N GLY A 57 -0.05 13.37 21.42
CA GLY A 57 -0.54 12.04 21.07
C GLY A 57 -0.21 11.67 19.62
N ALA A 58 -0.46 12.57 18.67
CA ALA A 58 -0.12 12.35 17.26
C ALA A 58 1.39 12.20 17.05
N ALA A 59 2.21 13.03 17.69
CA ALA A 59 3.67 12.94 17.63
C ALA A 59 4.18 11.63 18.24
N ALA A 60 3.61 11.20 19.36
CA ALA A 60 3.95 9.92 20.00
C ALA A 60 3.56 8.72 19.12
N LEU A 61 2.37 8.75 18.51
CA LEU A 61 1.93 7.72 17.56
C LEU A 61 2.85 7.67 16.33
N TYR A 62 3.20 8.82 15.78
CA TYR A 62 4.10 8.91 14.63
C TYR A 62 5.52 8.42 14.97
N GLY A 63 6.08 8.85 16.11
CA GLY A 63 7.36 8.35 16.60
C GLY A 63 7.36 6.84 16.86
N SER A 64 6.26 6.32 17.42
CA SER A 64 6.07 4.88 17.62
C SER A 64 5.98 4.13 16.30
N TYR A 65 5.30 4.68 15.30
CA TYR A 65 5.25 4.13 13.95
C TYR A 65 6.64 4.09 13.30
N LEU A 66 7.41 5.18 13.39
CA LEU A 66 8.76 5.24 12.86
C LEU A 66 9.66 4.19 13.50
N TYR A 67 9.65 4.10 14.83
CA TYR A 67 10.40 3.07 15.55
C TYR A 67 9.91 1.66 15.22
N ALA A 68 8.61 1.43 15.16
CA ALA A 68 8.06 0.11 14.88
C ALA A 68 8.37 -0.39 13.46
N THR A 69 8.46 0.51 12.51
CA THR A 69 8.76 0.17 11.11
C THR A 69 10.25 0.23 10.81
N ASP A 70 11.11 0.58 11.77
CA ASP A 70 12.56 0.57 11.56
C ASP A 70 13.11 -0.85 11.73
N THR A 71 13.89 -1.35 10.77
CA THR A 71 14.56 -2.67 10.83
C THR A 71 15.43 -2.86 12.07
N ARG A 72 16.00 -1.78 12.62
CA ARG A 72 16.91 -1.78 13.77
C ARG A 72 16.18 -1.73 15.10
N ALA A 73 14.86 -1.62 15.09
CA ALA A 73 14.07 -1.64 16.31
C ALA A 73 14.33 -2.92 17.12
N PHE A 74 14.48 -2.75 18.43
CA PHE A 74 14.85 -3.84 19.34
C PHE A 74 14.01 -5.11 19.14
N PHE A 75 12.71 -4.94 18.93
CA PHE A 75 11.79 -6.06 18.90
C PHE A 75 11.95 -6.92 17.63
N HIS A 76 12.33 -6.36 16.47
CA HIS A 76 12.59 -7.16 15.26
C HIS A 76 13.79 -8.10 15.43
N ARG A 77 14.75 -7.73 16.28
CA ARG A 77 15.92 -8.57 16.56
C ARG A 77 15.68 -9.52 17.72
N TRP A 78 15.08 -9.04 18.81
CA TRP A 78 15.09 -9.74 20.10
C TRP A 78 13.75 -10.32 20.53
N VAL A 79 12.64 -9.93 19.90
CA VAL A 79 11.30 -10.39 20.28
C VAL A 79 10.70 -11.23 19.16
N VAL A 80 10.64 -10.70 17.94
CA VAL A 80 9.95 -11.33 16.80
C VAL A 80 10.55 -12.68 16.43
N PRO A 81 11.87 -12.84 16.21
CA PRO A 81 12.42 -14.14 15.82
C PRO A 81 12.29 -15.21 16.91
N PRO A 82 12.59 -14.93 18.20
CA PRO A 82 12.31 -15.88 19.28
C PRO A 82 10.83 -16.25 19.39
N PHE A 83 9.92 -15.28 19.27
CA PHE A 83 8.48 -15.52 19.33
C PHE A 83 8.01 -16.43 18.18
N ILE A 84 8.40 -16.15 16.93
CA ILE A 84 8.06 -16.99 15.78
C ILE A 84 8.61 -18.40 15.95
N ARG A 85 9.86 -18.56 16.42
CA ARG A 85 10.47 -19.88 16.67
C ARG A 85 9.76 -20.65 17.79
N TRP A 86 9.22 -19.96 18.78
CA TRP A 86 8.43 -20.56 19.85
C TRP A 86 7.03 -20.97 19.37
N ALA A 87 6.35 -20.10 18.61
CA ALA A 87 5.02 -20.35 18.08
C ALA A 87 5.02 -21.41 16.96
N PHE A 88 6.09 -21.45 16.15
CA PHE A 88 6.28 -22.39 15.05
C PHE A 88 7.62 -23.15 15.24
N PRO A 89 7.59 -24.30 15.95
CA PRO A 89 8.80 -25.08 16.19
C PRO A 89 9.45 -25.62 14.91
N ASP A 90 8.65 -26.01 13.91
CA ASP A 90 9.14 -26.39 12.59
C ASP A 90 9.74 -25.19 11.84
N ALA A 91 10.88 -25.41 11.18
CA ALA A 91 11.60 -24.32 10.55
C ALA A 91 10.97 -23.83 9.25
N GLU A 92 10.26 -24.70 8.53
CA GLU A 92 9.55 -24.34 7.31
C GLU A 92 8.28 -23.56 7.65
N ASP A 93 7.52 -24.01 8.63
CA ASP A 93 6.29 -23.33 9.04
C ASP A 93 6.57 -21.93 9.62
N ALA A 94 7.64 -21.79 10.40
CA ALA A 94 8.12 -20.49 10.87
C ALA A 94 8.54 -19.55 9.72
N HIS A 95 9.16 -20.09 8.67
CA HIS A 95 9.52 -19.32 7.48
C HIS A 95 8.25 -18.83 6.76
N HIS A 96 7.27 -19.71 6.55
CA HIS A 96 5.98 -19.33 5.97
C HIS A 96 5.25 -18.28 6.80
N ALA A 97 5.21 -18.44 8.13
CA ALA A 97 4.61 -17.47 9.04
C ALA A 97 5.30 -16.10 8.94
N GLY A 98 6.64 -16.08 8.87
CA GLY A 98 7.41 -14.86 8.66
C GLY A 98 7.11 -14.18 7.33
N THR A 99 7.08 -14.93 6.24
CA THR A 99 6.75 -14.42 4.89
C THR A 99 5.34 -13.83 4.85
N VAL A 100 4.36 -14.53 5.43
CA VAL A 100 2.97 -14.03 5.52
C VAL A 100 2.90 -12.75 6.37
N ALA A 101 3.58 -12.71 7.51
CA ALA A 101 3.62 -11.52 8.35
C ALA A 101 4.23 -10.32 7.63
N LEU A 102 5.35 -10.51 6.93
CA LEU A 102 5.99 -9.47 6.12
C LEU A 102 5.07 -8.98 5.00
N LYS A 103 4.41 -9.90 4.29
CA LYS A 103 3.44 -9.55 3.24
C LYS A 103 2.27 -8.73 3.79
N MET A 104 1.64 -9.18 4.87
CA MET A 104 0.49 -8.50 5.48
C MET A 104 0.88 -7.12 6.00
N THR A 105 2.00 -7.02 6.72
CA THR A 105 2.48 -5.72 7.21
C THR A 105 2.87 -4.79 6.07
N TYR A 106 3.33 -5.32 4.94
CA TYR A 106 3.62 -4.52 3.75
C TYR A 106 2.34 -3.89 3.16
N GLU A 107 1.27 -4.67 3.01
CA GLU A 107 -0.02 -4.19 2.50
C GLU A 107 -0.61 -3.06 3.37
N PHE A 108 -0.38 -3.09 4.69
CA PHE A 108 -0.82 -2.04 5.62
C PHE A 108 0.22 -0.92 5.85
N ASN A 109 1.35 -0.93 5.12
CA ASN A 109 2.45 0.03 5.31
C ASN A 109 3.06 0.02 6.73
N LEU A 110 3.01 -1.12 7.41
CA LEU A 110 3.55 -1.40 8.75
C LEU A 110 4.77 -2.34 8.74
N HIS A 111 5.27 -2.70 7.55
CA HIS A 111 6.43 -3.58 7.41
C HIS A 111 7.71 -2.93 7.98
N PRO A 112 8.66 -3.74 8.48
CA PRO A 112 10.01 -3.26 8.78
C PRO A 112 10.67 -2.77 7.48
N ARG A 113 11.30 -1.61 7.54
CA ARG A 113 12.08 -1.02 6.45
C ARG A 113 13.33 -0.35 6.99
N GLU A 114 14.40 -0.43 6.22
CA GLU A 114 15.65 0.22 6.57
C GLU A 114 15.48 1.73 6.41
N ARG A 115 15.83 2.46 7.46
CA ARG A 115 15.71 3.92 7.50
C ARG A 115 17.06 4.62 7.50
N ASP A 116 18.15 3.88 7.70
CA ASP A 116 19.50 4.42 7.59
C ASP A 116 19.87 4.62 6.13
N THR A 117 20.18 5.86 5.77
CA THR A 117 20.57 6.26 4.42
C THR A 117 22.02 5.89 4.08
N THR A 118 22.80 5.36 5.03
CA THR A 118 24.19 4.93 4.78
C THR A 118 24.28 3.85 3.72
N LEU A 119 23.24 3.01 3.56
CA LEU A 119 23.18 2.00 2.51
C LEU A 119 23.05 2.59 1.10
N ASP A 120 22.65 3.86 0.96
CA ASP A 120 22.54 4.55 -0.34
C ASP A 120 23.73 5.48 -0.60
N SER A 121 24.81 5.31 0.18
CA SER A 121 26.02 6.11 0.03
C SER A 121 26.78 5.75 -1.26
N PRO A 122 27.35 6.73 -2.00
CA PRO A 122 28.13 6.47 -3.20
C PRO A 122 29.31 5.51 -2.98
N GLU A 123 29.83 5.43 -1.76
CA GLU A 123 30.93 4.54 -1.36
C GLU A 123 30.53 3.06 -1.36
N LEU A 124 29.24 2.75 -1.17
CA LEU A 124 28.72 1.38 -1.23
C LEU A 124 28.18 1.01 -2.62
N ALA A 125 28.02 1.98 -3.52
CA ALA A 125 27.51 1.72 -4.85
C ALA A 125 28.43 0.78 -5.64
N VAL A 126 27.87 -0.28 -6.22
CA VAL A 126 28.61 -1.28 -7.01
C VAL A 126 27.98 -1.50 -8.37
N ASN A 127 28.78 -1.88 -9.36
CA ASN A 127 28.28 -2.26 -10.69
C ASN A 127 28.20 -3.79 -10.79
N VAL A 128 27.00 -4.30 -11.02
CA VAL A 128 26.70 -5.73 -11.19
C VAL A 128 26.08 -5.92 -12.57
N PHE A 129 26.75 -6.69 -13.43
CA PHE A 129 26.30 -6.96 -14.82
C PHE A 129 25.96 -5.69 -15.64
N GLY A 130 26.69 -4.60 -15.44
CA GLY A 130 26.44 -3.34 -16.14
C GLY A 130 25.32 -2.48 -15.53
N THR A 131 24.74 -2.91 -14.41
CA THR A 131 23.73 -2.16 -13.64
C THR A 131 24.34 -1.65 -12.34
N GLN A 132 24.16 -0.36 -12.05
CA GLN A 132 24.54 0.20 -10.77
C GLN A 132 23.52 -0.18 -9.69
N VAL A 133 24.00 -0.70 -8.56
CA VAL A 133 23.22 -1.04 -7.37
C VAL A 133 23.71 -0.16 -6.22
N SER A 134 22.81 0.32 -5.36
CA SER A 134 23.14 1.26 -4.27
C SER A 134 24.08 0.67 -3.22
N ASN A 135 23.99 -0.64 -2.96
CA ASN A 135 24.86 -1.36 -2.03
C ASN A 135 25.11 -2.81 -2.49
N PRO A 136 26.16 -3.48 -1.98
CA PRO A 136 26.50 -4.84 -2.38
C PRO A 136 25.72 -5.93 -1.63
N ILE A 137 24.68 -5.58 -0.86
CA ILE A 137 23.95 -6.54 -0.02
C ILE A 137 22.86 -7.19 -0.87
N GLY A 138 22.90 -8.52 -0.94
CA GLY A 138 21.93 -9.34 -1.67
C GLY A 138 21.13 -10.26 -0.75
N ILE A 139 19.87 -10.49 -1.10
CA ILE A 139 19.05 -11.57 -0.53
C ILE A 139 19.01 -12.72 -1.54
N SER A 140 19.51 -13.88 -1.12
CA SER A 140 19.68 -15.05 -1.99
C SER A 140 18.36 -15.76 -2.30
N ALA A 141 18.36 -16.53 -3.40
CA ALA A 141 17.30 -17.48 -3.71
C ALA A 141 17.04 -18.48 -2.57
N GLY A 142 15.85 -19.07 -2.59
CA GLY A 142 15.39 -20.00 -1.57
C GLY A 142 14.69 -19.34 -0.38
N LEU A 143 14.86 -18.03 -0.16
CA LEU A 143 14.06 -17.26 0.80
C LEU A 143 12.65 -16.99 0.22
N ASP A 144 12.55 -16.29 -0.90
CA ASP A 144 11.28 -16.03 -1.58
C ASP A 144 11.16 -16.89 -2.85
N LYS A 145 10.71 -18.13 -2.67
CA LYS A 145 10.70 -19.15 -3.73
C LYS A 145 9.68 -18.91 -4.83
N ASP A 146 8.60 -18.17 -4.53
CA ASP A 146 7.46 -17.98 -5.44
C ASP A 146 7.22 -16.49 -5.77
N ALA A 147 8.20 -15.62 -5.47
CA ALA A 147 8.18 -14.18 -5.67
C ALA A 147 6.99 -13.46 -4.98
N GLU A 148 6.71 -13.82 -3.73
CA GLU A 148 5.59 -13.29 -2.95
C GLU A 148 5.89 -11.95 -2.26
N ILE A 149 7.15 -11.69 -1.89
CA ILE A 149 7.55 -10.51 -1.12
C ILE A 149 8.80 -9.74 -1.64
N PRO A 150 9.10 -9.65 -2.96
CA PRO A 150 10.33 -8.97 -3.41
C PRO A 150 10.44 -7.52 -2.92
N ASP A 151 9.34 -6.77 -2.97
CA ASP A 151 9.32 -5.36 -2.54
C ASP A 151 9.65 -5.21 -1.06
N VAL A 152 9.13 -6.10 -0.21
CA VAL A 152 9.43 -6.08 1.22
C VAL A 152 10.91 -6.35 1.45
N LEU A 153 11.50 -7.27 0.69
CA LEU A 153 12.92 -7.61 0.79
C LEU A 153 13.82 -6.45 0.36
N PHE A 154 13.41 -5.65 -0.63
CA PHE A 154 14.11 -4.39 -0.98
C PHE A 154 13.96 -3.34 0.13
N GLU A 155 12.77 -3.18 0.72
CA GLU A 155 12.55 -2.25 1.84
C GLU A 155 13.40 -2.59 3.08
N LEU A 156 13.82 -3.85 3.25
CA LEU A 156 14.78 -4.24 4.30
C LEU A 156 16.22 -3.76 4.04
N GLY A 157 16.50 -3.10 2.91
CA GLY A 157 17.79 -2.49 2.58
C GLY A 157 18.65 -3.29 1.58
N ALA A 158 18.14 -4.38 1.02
CA ALA A 158 18.88 -5.15 0.02
C ALA A 158 19.02 -4.37 -1.29
N GLY A 159 20.22 -4.33 -1.86
CA GLY A 159 20.46 -3.81 -3.22
C GLY A 159 20.02 -4.80 -4.30
N VAL A 160 20.07 -6.10 -4.03
CA VAL A 160 19.67 -7.17 -4.96
C VAL A 160 18.81 -8.21 -4.24
N VAL A 161 17.73 -8.66 -4.89
CA VAL A 161 16.88 -9.75 -4.40
C VAL A 161 16.78 -10.81 -5.49
N GLU A 162 17.19 -12.03 -5.16
CA GLU A 162 17.07 -13.20 -6.02
C GLU A 162 15.85 -14.04 -5.57
N VAL A 163 14.80 -14.06 -6.37
CA VAL A 163 13.63 -14.92 -6.14
C VAL A 163 13.87 -16.32 -6.71
N GLY A 164 13.23 -17.32 -6.11
CA GLY A 164 13.16 -18.65 -6.68
C GLY A 164 13.94 -19.74 -5.95
N GLY A 165 14.51 -20.65 -6.75
CA GLY A 165 14.24 -22.09 -6.64
C GLY A 165 13.05 -22.52 -7.51
N CYS A 166 12.74 -21.77 -8.58
CA CYS A 166 11.59 -22.00 -9.45
C CYS A 166 11.81 -23.18 -10.39
N THR A 167 10.78 -24.01 -10.56
CA THR A 167 10.76 -25.11 -11.53
C THR A 167 9.81 -24.79 -12.68
N PRO A 168 10.00 -25.36 -13.89
CA PRO A 168 9.08 -25.13 -15.00
C PRO A 168 7.62 -25.48 -14.65
N LEU A 169 7.42 -26.61 -13.98
CA LEU A 169 6.12 -27.09 -13.52
C LEU A 169 6.02 -27.04 -11.99
N PRO A 170 4.81 -26.92 -11.42
CA PRO A 170 4.62 -26.98 -9.97
C PRO A 170 5.09 -28.31 -9.39
N GLN A 171 5.74 -28.27 -8.23
CA GLN A 171 6.13 -29.46 -7.48
C GLN A 171 6.24 -29.19 -5.99
N GLU A 172 5.88 -30.18 -5.17
CA GLU A 172 5.85 -30.04 -3.71
C GLU A 172 7.24 -30.11 -3.06
N GLY A 173 8.23 -30.68 -3.75
CA GLY A 173 9.57 -30.98 -3.25
C GLY A 173 9.63 -32.25 -2.38
N ASN A 174 10.66 -32.38 -1.55
CA ASN A 174 10.85 -33.55 -0.68
C ASN A 174 9.85 -33.56 0.50
N PRO A 175 9.50 -34.72 1.09
CA PRO A 175 8.63 -34.78 2.27
C PRO A 175 9.18 -33.99 3.48
N LYS A 176 8.28 -33.40 4.27
CA LYS A 176 8.60 -32.72 5.55
C LYS A 176 8.90 -33.74 6.67
N PRO A 177 9.67 -33.37 7.71
CA PRO A 177 10.43 -32.12 7.86
C PRO A 177 11.67 -32.13 6.96
N ARG A 178 12.08 -30.96 6.45
CA ARG A 178 13.14 -30.86 5.42
C ARG A 178 14.05 -29.65 5.57
N VAL A 179 13.90 -28.90 6.67
CA VAL A 179 14.78 -27.80 7.04
C VAL A 179 14.97 -27.83 8.55
N PHE A 180 16.21 -27.70 8.99
CA PHE A 180 16.64 -27.93 10.36
C PHE A 180 17.60 -26.83 10.78
N ARG A 181 17.33 -26.18 11.91
CA ARG A 181 18.19 -25.15 12.47
C ARG A 181 19.28 -25.80 13.34
N VAL A 182 20.53 -25.43 13.12
CA VAL A 182 21.68 -25.87 13.90
C VAL A 182 22.15 -24.70 14.77
N ARG A 183 21.48 -24.50 15.91
CA ARG A 183 21.64 -23.30 16.76
C ARG A 183 23.06 -23.11 17.28
N SER A 184 23.79 -24.18 17.53
CA SER A 184 25.18 -24.11 18.00
C SER A 184 26.16 -23.55 16.97
N LEU A 185 25.76 -23.49 15.70
CA LEU A 185 26.60 -23.02 14.59
C LEU A 185 26.00 -21.79 13.88
N ASP A 186 24.92 -21.20 14.42
CA ASP A 186 24.09 -20.21 13.72
C ASP A 186 23.75 -20.64 12.27
N GLY A 187 23.56 -21.95 12.09
CA GLY A 187 23.45 -22.58 10.78
C GLY A 187 22.09 -23.20 10.52
N MET A 188 21.89 -23.65 9.28
CA MET A 188 20.70 -24.37 8.85
C MET A 188 21.08 -25.44 7.83
N VAL A 189 20.43 -26.61 7.92
CA VAL A 189 20.53 -27.69 6.94
C VAL A 189 19.17 -27.84 6.29
N ASN A 190 19.11 -27.89 4.96
CA ASN A 190 17.86 -28.12 4.24
C ASN A 190 18.02 -29.19 3.16
N ARG A 191 16.90 -29.82 2.84
CA ARG A 191 16.74 -30.80 1.75
C ARG A 191 15.40 -30.54 1.06
N TYR A 192 15.13 -29.30 0.67
CA TYR A 192 13.81 -28.91 0.14
C TYR A 192 13.38 -29.69 -1.10
N GLY A 193 14.31 -30.01 -2.00
CA GLY A 193 13.98 -30.65 -3.28
C GLY A 193 13.23 -29.72 -4.24
N LEU A 194 13.59 -28.42 -4.26
CA LEU A 194 13.01 -27.40 -5.16
C LEU A 194 11.47 -27.37 -5.13
N ASN A 195 10.87 -27.19 -3.96
CA ASN A 195 9.43 -26.94 -3.88
C ASN A 195 9.09 -25.58 -4.54
N SER A 196 8.16 -25.57 -5.50
CA SER A 196 7.80 -24.39 -6.28
C SER A 196 6.37 -24.52 -6.84
N ARG A 197 5.67 -23.39 -6.97
CA ARG A 197 4.37 -23.33 -7.66
C ARG A 197 4.47 -23.28 -9.19
N GLY A 198 5.68 -23.34 -9.75
CA GLY A 198 5.93 -23.35 -11.19
C GLY A 198 6.23 -21.96 -11.78
N ALA A 199 6.86 -21.96 -12.94
CA ALA A 199 7.34 -20.75 -13.61
C ALA A 199 6.21 -19.81 -14.06
N ASP A 200 5.08 -20.38 -14.52
CA ASP A 200 3.94 -19.57 -14.97
C ASP A 200 3.32 -18.77 -13.81
N ASP A 201 3.16 -19.40 -12.65
CA ASP A 201 2.62 -18.77 -11.45
C ASP A 201 3.53 -17.64 -10.95
N MET A 202 4.85 -17.88 -10.93
CA MET A 202 5.84 -16.84 -10.61
C MET A 202 5.82 -15.69 -11.64
N ALA A 203 5.75 -16.01 -12.94
CA ALA A 203 5.73 -15.01 -14.01
C ALA A 203 4.52 -14.09 -13.91
N ILE A 204 3.33 -14.63 -13.55
CA ILE A 204 2.12 -13.82 -13.32
C ILE A 204 2.36 -12.82 -12.19
N ARG A 205 2.94 -13.24 -11.06
CA ARG A 205 3.22 -12.35 -9.92
C ARG A 205 4.21 -11.26 -10.27
N LEU A 206 5.32 -11.62 -10.91
CA LEU A 206 6.33 -10.66 -11.34
C LEU A 206 5.79 -9.66 -12.36
N ARG A 207 4.92 -10.11 -13.27
CA ARG A 207 4.24 -9.24 -14.23
C ARG A 207 3.25 -8.29 -13.55
N ASP A 208 2.52 -8.71 -12.53
CA ASP A 208 1.68 -7.81 -11.76
C ASP A 208 2.51 -6.75 -11.01
N ARG A 209 3.61 -7.16 -10.37
CA ARG A 209 4.55 -6.24 -9.73
C ARG A 209 5.06 -5.19 -10.73
N LEU A 210 5.49 -5.62 -11.92
CA LEU A 210 5.92 -4.73 -12.99
C LEU A 210 4.83 -3.74 -13.40
N ARG A 211 3.58 -4.20 -13.54
CA ARG A 211 2.44 -3.32 -13.87
C ARG A 211 2.16 -2.30 -12.78
N ARG A 212 2.27 -2.67 -11.50
CA ARG A 212 2.14 -1.73 -10.38
C ARG A 212 3.23 -0.66 -10.43
N PHE A 213 4.47 -1.06 -10.68
CA PHE A 213 5.58 -0.14 -10.88
C PHE A 213 5.35 0.81 -12.07
N ALA A 214 4.97 0.27 -13.24
CA ALA A 214 4.67 1.08 -14.43
C ALA A 214 3.57 2.13 -14.16
N ARG A 215 2.48 1.73 -13.48
CA ARG A 215 1.41 2.65 -13.05
C ARG A 215 1.91 3.74 -12.12
N SER A 216 2.82 3.44 -11.20
CA SER A 216 3.39 4.43 -10.27
C SER A 216 4.22 5.52 -10.98
N LEU A 217 4.78 5.19 -12.15
CA LEU A 217 5.53 6.11 -13.00
C LEU A 217 4.67 6.77 -14.10
N GLY A 218 3.40 6.37 -14.24
CA GLY A 218 2.53 6.85 -15.32
C GLY A 218 2.90 6.33 -16.72
N VAL A 219 3.62 5.20 -16.80
CA VAL A 219 4.05 4.57 -18.06
C VAL A 219 3.39 3.20 -18.27
N THR A 220 3.55 2.61 -19.45
CA THR A 220 3.01 1.28 -19.75
C THR A 220 3.98 0.16 -19.34
N GLU A 221 3.45 -1.07 -19.23
CA GLU A 221 4.27 -2.27 -19.01
C GLU A 221 5.37 -2.42 -20.08
N LYS A 222 5.01 -2.11 -21.33
CA LYS A 222 5.91 -2.20 -22.49
C LYS A 222 7.07 -1.21 -22.37
N ASP A 223 6.80 0.01 -21.93
CA ASP A 223 7.82 1.05 -21.78
C ASP A 223 8.87 0.62 -20.75
N VAL A 224 8.45 0.00 -19.64
CA VAL A 224 9.39 -0.55 -18.66
C VAL A 224 10.20 -1.71 -19.23
N LEU A 225 9.57 -2.67 -19.92
CA LEU A 225 10.27 -3.83 -20.50
C LEU A 225 11.29 -3.43 -21.57
N ASN A 226 11.02 -2.37 -22.32
CA ASN A 226 11.91 -1.85 -23.35
C ASN A 226 13.01 -0.93 -22.78
N GLY A 227 13.01 -0.67 -21.47
CA GLY A 227 13.97 0.18 -20.80
C GLY A 227 13.74 1.69 -20.97
N GLU A 228 12.56 2.08 -21.44
CA GLU A 228 12.17 3.49 -21.62
C GLU A 228 11.86 4.18 -20.28
N ALA A 229 11.65 3.40 -19.21
CA ALA A 229 11.39 3.88 -17.85
C ALA A 229 12.66 4.14 -17.01
N ASN A 230 13.84 4.30 -17.64
CA ASN A 230 15.14 4.36 -16.95
C ASN A 230 15.45 3.15 -16.06
N VAL A 231 14.86 2.00 -16.36
CA VAL A 231 15.17 0.71 -15.74
C VAL A 231 15.83 -0.15 -16.82
N PRO A 232 16.90 -0.90 -16.52
CA PRO A 232 17.47 -1.83 -17.49
C PRO A 232 16.39 -2.76 -18.06
N PRO A 233 16.41 -3.07 -19.36
CA PRO A 233 15.40 -3.92 -19.97
C PRO A 233 15.40 -5.29 -19.27
N GLY A 234 14.25 -5.65 -18.69
CA GLY A 234 14.09 -6.93 -17.97
C GLY A 234 14.05 -8.16 -18.89
N SER A 235 14.08 -7.96 -20.21
CA SER A 235 14.07 -9.01 -21.22
C SER A 235 15.08 -8.67 -22.31
N LEU A 236 15.87 -9.68 -22.73
CA LEU A 236 16.73 -9.58 -23.91
C LEU A 236 15.92 -9.51 -25.22
N ARG A 237 14.61 -9.74 -25.16
CA ARG A 237 13.65 -9.63 -26.27
C ARG A 237 12.78 -8.39 -26.08
N LYS A 238 12.56 -7.63 -27.16
CA LYS A 238 11.59 -6.52 -27.17
C LYS A 238 10.17 -7.04 -26.92
N GLY A 239 9.41 -6.31 -26.10
CA GLY A 239 8.03 -6.64 -25.72
C GLY A 239 6.96 -6.24 -26.73
#